data_AF-A0A4R4QK45-F1
#
_entry.id   AF-A0A4R4QK45-F1
#
_cell.length_a   1.000
_cell.length_b   1.000
_cell.length_c   1.000
_cell.angle_alpha   90.00
_cell.angle_beta   90.00
_cell.angle_gamma   90.00
#
_symmetry.space_group_name_H-M   'P 1'
#
loop_
_entity.id
_entity.type
_entity.pdbx_description
1 polymer ?
#
loop_
_entity_poly.entity_id
_entity_poly.type
_entity_poly.pdbx_seq_one_letter_code
_entity_poly.pdbx_strand_id
1 'polypeptide(L)'
;MRPAAEEEPSTGDTAGGLSGARSELRRRIRERRRLRLGILVLVSVVLLGALPLYFGIRTLSRDPVFDTLDELDVPGWAAVQTVDNVSGNRWCLQDCRLRERTVQSERSPEETARAYEAALGREGWQRWQVDLCPQQPDKGSYTCWRQDELTLDLWVRAPSCLPPPVDGAPAVPPSPLASAPAAPAPAGCAGSLVSMKVRNAIDDDRTRPQPSTDPSLTGEDPFPTLTEDPLGEPTPTPTPSPS
;
A
#
# COMPACT_ATOMS: atom_id res chain seq x y z
N MET A 1 -75.37 78.84 2.12
CA MET A 1 -74.08 79.21 2.75
C MET A 1 -73.90 78.31 3.97
N ARG A 2 -72.74 77.65 4.08
CA ARG A 2 -72.43 76.51 4.99
C ARG A 2 -72.42 76.90 6.48
N PRO A 3 -72.72 75.98 7.40
CA PRO A 3 -72.04 75.90 8.67
C PRO A 3 -70.95 74.83 8.65
N ALA A 4 -69.91 75.08 9.45
CA ALA A 4 -68.78 74.20 9.72
C ALA A 4 -69.21 73.03 10.62
N ALA A 5 -68.61 71.86 10.40
CA ALA A 5 -68.58 70.77 11.37
C ALA A 5 -67.11 70.48 11.66
N GLU A 6 -66.75 70.64 12.93
CA GLU A 6 -65.44 70.37 13.52
C GLU A 6 -65.04 68.89 13.36
N GLU A 7 -63.73 68.70 13.19
CA GLU A 7 -63.04 67.41 13.28
C GLU A 7 -63.05 66.90 14.73
N GLU A 8 -63.35 65.62 14.92
CA GLU A 8 -62.71 64.84 15.99
C GLU A 8 -61.62 63.95 15.37
N PRO A 9 -60.35 64.10 15.76
CA PRO A 9 -59.31 63.18 15.34
C PRO A 9 -59.43 61.89 16.14
N SER A 10 -59.87 60.81 15.49
CA SER A 10 -59.77 59.46 16.01
C SER A 10 -58.30 59.08 16.19
N THR A 11 -57.80 59.23 17.42
CA THR A 11 -56.56 58.65 17.92
C THR A 11 -56.70 57.13 17.99
N GLY A 12 -56.56 56.45 16.85
CA GLY A 12 -56.66 54.98 16.75
C GLY A 12 -55.44 54.27 16.14
N ASP A 13 -54.62 54.93 15.33
CA ASP A 13 -53.72 54.21 14.40
C ASP A 13 -52.23 54.11 14.79
N THR A 14 -51.80 54.71 15.90
CA THR A 14 -50.37 54.69 16.29
C THR A 14 -49.94 53.47 17.10
N ALA A 15 -50.89 52.67 17.61
CA ALA A 15 -50.58 51.49 18.44
C ALA A 15 -50.25 50.22 17.62
N GLY A 16 -50.68 50.15 16.35
CA GLY A 16 -50.47 48.98 15.49
C GLY A 16 -49.05 48.84 14.92
N GLY A 17 -48.43 49.94 14.48
CA GLY A 17 -47.13 49.93 13.80
C GLY A 17 -45.94 49.53 14.70
N LEU A 18 -45.91 50.00 15.94
CA LEU A 18 -44.88 49.62 16.93
C LEU A 18 -45.03 48.16 17.39
N SER A 19 -46.26 47.64 17.36
CA SER A 19 -46.59 46.26 17.71
C SER A 19 -46.19 45.29 16.58
N GLY A 20 -46.39 45.68 15.32
CA GLY A 20 -45.95 44.96 14.13
C GLY A 20 -44.43 44.90 13.98
N ALA A 21 -43.71 46.03 14.15
CA ALA A 21 -42.25 46.04 14.08
C ALA A 21 -41.60 45.18 15.18
N ARG A 22 -42.18 45.17 16.39
CA ARG A 22 -41.75 44.28 17.49
C ARG A 22 -42.10 42.82 17.23
N SER A 23 -43.21 42.51 16.56
CA SER A 23 -43.57 41.13 16.23
C SER A 23 -42.68 40.56 15.11
N GLU A 24 -42.30 41.37 14.12
CA GLU A 24 -41.33 40.99 13.09
C GLU A 24 -39.92 40.82 13.64
N LEU A 25 -39.47 41.70 14.54
CA LEU A 25 -38.17 41.55 15.21
C LEU A 25 -38.11 40.27 16.05
N ARG A 26 -39.19 39.97 16.80
CA ARG A 26 -39.32 38.72 17.56
C ARG A 26 -39.32 37.50 16.64
N ARG A 27 -39.93 37.58 15.45
CA ARG A 27 -39.93 36.52 14.44
C ARG A 27 -38.51 36.27 13.90
N ARG A 28 -37.77 37.31 13.51
CA ARG A 28 -36.38 37.17 13.05
C ARG A 28 -35.43 36.63 14.13
N ILE A 29 -35.63 37.00 15.39
CA ILE A 29 -34.86 36.44 16.52
C ILE A 29 -35.14 34.94 16.68
N ARG A 30 -36.40 34.51 16.57
CA ARG A 30 -36.76 33.07 16.61
C ARG A 30 -36.18 32.30 15.42
N GLU A 31 -36.23 32.86 14.23
CA GLU A 31 -35.65 32.25 13.03
C GLU A 31 -34.13 32.11 13.14
N ARG A 32 -33.42 33.16 13.59
CA ARG A 32 -31.98 33.08 13.87
C ARG A 32 -31.64 32.08 14.97
N ARG A 33 -32.46 31.99 16.03
CA ARG A 33 -32.27 30.98 17.09
C ARG A 33 -32.49 29.56 16.57
N ARG A 34 -33.49 29.34 15.72
CA ARG A 34 -33.75 28.03 15.09
C ARG A 34 -32.64 27.63 14.13
N LEU A 35 -32.11 28.55 13.33
CA LEU A 35 -30.96 28.29 12.47
C LEU A 35 -29.70 27.96 13.28
N ARG A 36 -29.41 28.74 14.33
CA ARG A 36 -28.28 28.47 15.23
C ARG A 36 -28.42 27.11 15.92
N LEU A 37 -29.61 26.77 16.40
CA LEU A 37 -29.87 25.48 17.01
C LEU A 37 -29.72 24.34 15.99
N GLY A 38 -30.23 24.52 14.77
CA GLY A 38 -30.07 23.55 13.69
C GLY A 38 -28.61 23.29 13.34
N ILE A 39 -27.79 24.35 13.25
CA ILE A 39 -26.33 24.23 13.03
C ILE A 39 -25.67 23.50 14.21
N LEU A 40 -26.00 23.85 15.45
CA LEU A 40 -25.43 23.20 16.63
C LEU A 40 -25.79 21.71 16.69
N VAL A 41 -27.03 21.35 16.36
CA VAL A 41 -27.47 19.96 16.26
C VAL A 41 -26.72 19.23 15.15
N LEU A 42 -26.59 19.82 13.96
CA LEU A 42 -25.82 19.25 12.86
C LEU A 42 -24.36 19.00 13.26
N VAL A 43 -23.69 19.99 13.84
CA VAL A 43 -22.31 19.86 14.32
C VAL A 43 -22.21 18.77 15.38
N SER A 44 -23.17 18.71 16.32
CA SER A 44 -23.19 17.66 17.35
C SER A 44 -23.36 16.27 16.76
N VAL A 45 -24.24 16.09 15.77
CA VAL A 45 -24.43 14.82 15.06
C VAL A 45 -23.17 14.43 14.28
N VAL A 46 -22.49 15.37 13.63
CA VAL A 46 -21.22 15.08 12.93
C VAL A 46 -20.13 14.68 13.92
N LEU A 47 -19.98 15.42 15.03
CA LEU A 47 -18.94 15.17 16.01
C LEU A 47 -19.17 13.87 16.81
N LEU A 48 -20.42 13.55 17.16
CA LEU A 48 -20.76 12.37 17.98
C LEU A 48 -21.16 11.15 17.15
N GLY A 49 -21.56 11.34 15.90
CA GLY A 49 -21.97 10.25 15.01
C GLY A 49 -20.92 9.95 13.96
N ALA A 50 -20.64 10.92 13.08
CA ALA A 50 -19.79 10.68 11.91
C ALA A 50 -18.32 10.40 12.29
N LEU A 51 -17.74 11.17 13.22
CA LEU A 51 -16.36 10.95 13.66
C LEU A 51 -16.16 9.60 14.34
N PRO A 52 -16.94 9.21 15.38
CA PRO A 52 -16.77 7.92 16.03
C PRO A 52 -17.03 6.75 15.08
N LEU A 53 -17.99 6.89 14.17
CA LEU A 53 -18.26 5.88 13.16
C LEU A 53 -17.06 5.71 12.19
N TYR A 54 -16.49 6.82 11.71
CA TYR A 54 -15.32 6.80 10.83
C TYR A 54 -14.11 6.14 11.50
N PHE A 55 -13.78 6.56 12.74
CA PHE A 55 -12.66 5.98 13.49
C PHE A 55 -12.93 4.54 13.93
N GLY A 56 -14.18 4.19 14.26
CA GLY A 56 -14.59 2.85 14.61
C GLY A 56 -14.45 1.86 13.45
N ILE A 57 -14.97 2.23 12.26
CA ILE A 57 -14.82 1.41 11.04
C ILE A 57 -13.35 1.25 10.67
N ARG A 58 -12.55 2.34 10.77
CA ARG A 58 -11.12 2.30 10.48
C ARG A 58 -10.36 1.38 11.43
N THR A 59 -10.70 1.40 12.72
CA THR A 59 -10.10 0.52 13.74
C THR A 59 -10.41 -0.95 13.47
N LEU A 60 -11.67 -1.28 13.18
CA LEU A 60 -12.08 -2.66 12.86
C LEU A 60 -11.46 -3.19 11.55
N SER A 61 -10.99 -2.30 10.67
CA SER A 61 -10.38 -2.66 9.40
C SER A 61 -8.86 -2.82 9.48
N ARG A 62 -8.23 -2.48 10.60
CA ARG A 62 -6.78 -2.63 10.79
C ARG A 62 -6.43 -4.12 10.87
N ASP A 63 -5.37 -4.52 10.18
CA ASP A 63 -4.91 -5.90 10.23
C ASP A 63 -4.06 -6.11 11.50
N PRO A 64 -4.34 -7.13 12.34
CA PRO A 64 -3.59 -7.37 13.56
C PRO A 64 -2.11 -7.68 13.31
N VAL A 65 -1.73 -8.13 12.11
CA VAL A 65 -0.31 -8.33 11.75
C VAL A 65 0.45 -7.01 11.74
N PHE A 66 -0.18 -5.88 11.42
CA PHE A 66 0.51 -4.59 11.54
C PHE A 66 0.70 -4.17 12.99
N ASP A 67 -0.18 -4.60 13.89
CA ASP A 67 0.00 -4.37 15.32
C ASP A 67 1.21 -5.18 15.84
N THR A 68 1.40 -6.43 15.40
CA THR A 68 2.62 -7.20 15.76
C THR A 68 3.90 -6.63 15.15
N LEU A 69 3.81 -6.01 13.96
CA LEU A 69 4.95 -5.28 13.39
C LEU A 69 5.18 -3.92 14.07
N ASP A 70 4.15 -3.30 14.65
CA ASP A 70 4.28 -2.08 15.46
C ASP A 70 4.90 -2.37 16.84
N GLU A 71 4.75 -3.60 17.34
CA GLU A 71 5.41 -4.10 18.56
C GLU A 71 6.91 -4.37 18.37
N LEU A 72 7.43 -4.39 17.15
CA LEU A 72 8.88 -4.45 16.90
C LEU A 72 9.53 -3.18 17.46
N ASP A 73 10.13 -3.30 18.65
CA ASP A 73 10.86 -2.23 19.34
C ASP A 73 12.15 -1.87 18.60
N VAL A 74 11.99 -1.22 17.45
CA VAL A 74 13.07 -0.66 16.65
C VAL A 74 13.31 0.80 17.06
N PRO A 75 14.56 1.29 17.04
CA PRO A 75 14.84 2.68 17.36
C PRO A 75 14.09 3.65 16.44
N GLY A 76 13.72 4.83 16.95
CA GLY A 76 12.94 5.81 16.18
C GLY A 76 13.57 6.25 14.85
N TRP A 77 14.91 6.21 14.73
CA TRP A 77 15.62 6.50 13.47
C TRP A 77 15.39 5.43 12.39
N ALA A 78 15.00 4.22 12.78
CA ALA A 78 14.77 3.09 11.87
C ALA A 78 13.34 3.09 11.30
N ALA A 79 12.43 3.84 11.94
CA ALA A 79 11.00 3.86 11.65
C ALA A 79 10.46 5.28 11.47
N VAL A 80 11.09 6.07 10.59
CA VAL A 80 10.72 7.49 10.39
C VAL A 80 9.40 7.64 9.64
N GLN A 81 9.21 6.88 8.57
CA GLN A 81 7.98 6.90 7.80
C GLN A 81 7.57 5.49 7.42
N THR A 82 6.37 5.10 7.86
CA THR A 82 5.78 3.78 7.63
C THR A 82 4.61 3.88 6.67
N VAL A 83 4.57 2.98 5.69
CA VAL A 83 3.46 2.82 4.74
C VAL A 83 3.06 1.36 4.70
N ASP A 84 1.79 1.11 5.04
CA ASP A 84 1.20 -0.22 5.06
C ASP A 84 0.30 -0.43 3.84
N ASN A 85 0.40 -1.61 3.24
CA ASN A 85 -0.42 -2.05 2.12
C ASN A 85 -0.90 -3.48 2.36
N VAL A 86 -2.14 -3.75 1.98
CA VAL A 86 -2.76 -5.07 2.03
C VAL A 86 -3.30 -5.39 0.65
N SER A 87 -2.91 -6.55 0.13
CA SER A 87 -3.43 -7.11 -1.12
C SER A 87 -3.93 -8.54 -0.91
N GLY A 88 -4.62 -9.09 -1.90
CA GLY A 88 -5.20 -10.45 -1.85
C GLY A 88 -6.48 -10.58 -1.02
N ASN A 89 -6.90 -11.82 -0.76
CA ASN A 89 -8.17 -12.16 -0.13
C ASN A 89 -7.97 -12.70 1.30
N ARG A 90 -8.73 -12.17 2.26
CA ARG A 90 -8.74 -12.61 3.67
C ARG A 90 -9.12 -14.09 3.83
N TRP A 91 -9.94 -14.61 2.94
CA TRP A 91 -10.40 -16.00 2.92
C TRP A 91 -9.54 -16.91 2.05
N CYS A 92 -8.46 -16.39 1.45
CA CYS A 92 -7.63 -17.14 0.50
C CYS A 92 -8.42 -17.73 -0.68
N LEU A 93 -9.47 -17.04 -1.15
CA LEU A 93 -10.10 -17.39 -2.41
C LEU A 93 -9.22 -16.83 -3.54
N GLN A 94 -8.52 -17.73 -4.25
CA GLN A 94 -7.47 -17.44 -5.24
C GLN A 94 -6.17 -16.98 -4.58
N ASP A 95 -5.99 -15.67 -4.38
CA ASP A 95 -4.79 -15.12 -3.76
C ASP A 95 -5.01 -14.93 -2.26
N CYS A 96 -4.15 -15.51 -1.43
CA CYS A 96 -4.16 -15.22 0.00
C CYS A 96 -3.76 -13.78 0.29
N ARG A 97 -4.16 -13.30 1.47
CA ARG A 97 -3.86 -11.96 1.94
C ARG A 97 -2.36 -11.77 2.16
N LEU A 98 -1.77 -10.86 1.39
CA LEU A 98 -0.39 -10.41 1.52
C LEU A 98 -0.37 -9.05 2.23
N ARG A 99 0.49 -8.90 3.23
CA ARG A 99 0.68 -7.63 3.95
C ARG A 99 2.08 -7.13 3.68
N GLU A 100 2.18 -5.88 3.26
CA GLU A 100 3.44 -5.25 2.93
C GLU A 100 3.57 -3.98 3.74
N ARG A 101 4.70 -3.84 4.45
CA ARG A 101 5.06 -2.63 5.15
C ARG A 101 6.36 -2.12 4.58
N THR A 102 6.35 -0.86 4.15
CA THR A 102 7.56 -0.16 3.73
C THR A 102 7.90 0.91 4.76
N VAL A 103 9.16 0.96 5.19
CA VAL A 103 9.63 1.90 6.20
C VAL A 103 10.89 2.63 5.74
N GLN A 104 10.94 3.94 5.93
CA GLN A 104 12.15 4.74 5.73
C GLN A 104 12.94 4.85 7.02
N SER A 105 14.25 4.64 6.93
CA SER A 105 15.22 4.77 8.01
C SER A 105 16.27 5.81 7.66
N GLU A 106 16.75 6.55 8.67
CA GLU A 106 17.81 7.56 8.53
C GLU A 106 19.21 6.95 8.40
N ARG A 107 19.38 5.68 8.80
CA ARG A 107 20.70 5.01 8.87
C ARG A 107 20.97 4.12 7.67
N SER A 108 22.21 3.66 7.54
CA SER A 108 22.63 2.80 6.43
C SER A 108 21.87 1.47 6.44
N PRO A 109 21.75 0.79 5.29
CA PRO A 109 21.07 -0.50 5.19
C PRO A 109 21.59 -1.54 6.20
N GLU A 110 22.88 -1.55 6.49
CA GLU A 110 23.52 -2.52 7.40
C GLU A 110 23.22 -2.23 8.88
N GLU A 111 23.15 -0.96 9.28
CA GLU A 111 22.74 -0.57 10.64
C GLU A 111 21.25 -0.85 10.84
N THR A 112 20.42 -0.48 9.87
CA THR A 112 18.97 -0.74 9.88
C THR A 112 18.66 -2.23 9.89
N ALA A 113 19.32 -3.04 9.05
CA ALA A 113 19.10 -4.49 9.02
C ALA A 113 19.38 -5.11 10.39
N ARG A 114 20.49 -4.76 11.04
CA ARG A 114 20.82 -5.26 12.38
C ARG A 114 19.77 -4.88 13.43
N ALA A 115 19.23 -3.65 13.37
CA ALA A 115 18.19 -3.22 14.29
C ALA A 115 16.89 -4.04 14.12
N TYR A 116 16.45 -4.25 12.87
CA TYR A 116 15.25 -5.03 12.57
C TYR A 116 15.41 -6.52 12.87
N GLU A 117 16.54 -7.13 12.47
CA GLU A 117 16.80 -8.55 12.75
C GLU A 117 16.89 -8.83 14.26
N ALA A 118 17.47 -7.90 15.04
CA ALA A 118 17.49 -8.00 16.48
C ALA A 118 16.11 -7.83 17.12
N ALA A 119 15.29 -6.90 16.62
CA ALA A 119 13.91 -6.71 17.10
C ALA A 119 13.05 -7.93 16.79
N LEU A 120 13.11 -8.46 15.57
CA LEU A 120 12.42 -9.70 15.17
C LEU A 120 12.77 -10.87 16.08
N GLY A 121 14.07 -11.08 16.35
CA GLY A 121 14.52 -12.14 17.25
C GLY A 121 14.01 -11.98 18.69
N ARG A 122 13.89 -10.74 19.20
CA ARG A 122 13.32 -10.48 20.54
C ARG A 122 11.83 -10.76 20.60
N GLU A 123 11.10 -10.41 19.54
CA GLU A 123 9.66 -10.65 19.43
C GLU A 123 9.32 -12.09 19.00
N GLY A 124 10.27 -13.02 19.07
CA GLY A 124 10.01 -14.46 18.87
C GLY A 124 10.00 -14.91 17.41
N TRP A 125 10.33 -14.05 16.46
CA TRP A 125 10.54 -14.47 15.07
C TRP A 125 11.81 -15.30 14.96
N GLN A 126 11.71 -16.45 14.31
CA GLN A 126 12.82 -17.34 14.09
C GLN A 126 13.36 -17.16 12.68
N ARG A 127 14.69 -17.06 12.55
CA ARG A 127 15.32 -16.97 11.24
C ARG A 127 15.09 -18.27 10.48
N TRP A 128 14.50 -18.15 9.30
CA TRP A 128 14.12 -19.30 8.48
C TRP A 128 15.09 -19.45 7.31
N GLN A 129 16.02 -20.38 7.45
CA GLN A 129 16.97 -20.75 6.40
C GLN A 129 16.32 -21.80 5.49
N VAL A 130 15.77 -21.34 4.38
CA VAL A 130 15.17 -22.17 3.33
C VAL A 130 15.85 -21.89 2.00
N ASP A 131 16.05 -22.92 1.18
CA ASP A 131 16.81 -22.82 -0.07
C ASP A 131 16.23 -21.78 -1.04
N LEU A 132 14.91 -21.59 -0.99
CA LEU A 132 14.16 -20.61 -1.81
C LEU A 132 13.94 -19.27 -1.09
N CYS A 133 14.70 -18.95 -0.03
CA CYS A 133 14.69 -17.59 0.51
C CYS A 133 15.28 -16.65 -0.55
N PRO A 134 14.51 -15.68 -1.09
CA PRO A 134 14.96 -14.88 -2.22
C PRO A 134 16.30 -14.20 -1.95
N GLN A 135 17.27 -14.41 -2.84
CA GLN A 135 18.47 -13.58 -2.88
C GLN A 135 18.22 -12.50 -3.94
N GLN A 136 17.99 -11.26 -3.50
CA GLN A 136 17.81 -10.14 -4.42
C GLN A 136 19.17 -9.74 -5.03
N PRO A 137 19.23 -9.45 -6.35
CA PRO A 137 20.47 -9.05 -7.01
C PRO A 137 20.96 -7.65 -6.59
N ASP A 138 20.10 -6.84 -5.97
CA ASP A 138 20.43 -5.48 -5.52
C ASP A 138 21.24 -5.46 -4.21
N LYS A 139 22.01 -4.40 -4.01
CA LYS A 139 22.76 -4.15 -2.76
C LYS A 139 21.78 -3.97 -1.58
N GLY A 140 21.67 -4.98 -0.71
CA GLY A 140 20.87 -4.95 0.51
C GLY A 140 20.95 -6.26 1.31
N SER A 141 20.34 -6.27 2.49
CA SER A 141 20.16 -7.49 3.32
C SER A 141 18.76 -8.03 3.09
N TYR A 142 18.66 -9.26 2.59
CA TYR A 142 17.40 -10.01 2.48
C TYR A 142 17.43 -11.18 3.44
N THR A 143 16.39 -11.29 4.28
CA THR A 143 16.30 -12.33 5.30
C THR A 143 14.87 -12.84 5.42
N CYS A 144 14.73 -14.14 5.64
CA CYS A 144 13.45 -14.80 5.81
C CYS A 144 13.25 -15.19 7.28
N TRP A 145 12.03 -15.02 7.76
CA TRP A 145 11.65 -15.22 9.16
C TRP A 145 10.32 -15.96 9.24
N ARG A 146 10.13 -16.67 10.34
CA ARG A 146 8.89 -17.40 10.61
C ARG A 146 8.50 -17.23 12.07
N GLN A 147 7.21 -17.05 12.31
CA GLN A 147 6.61 -17.05 13.63
C GLN A 147 5.23 -17.69 13.52
N ASP A 148 4.99 -18.76 14.29
CA ASP A 148 3.72 -19.49 14.29
C ASP A 148 3.20 -19.83 12.87
N GLU A 149 2.08 -19.22 12.48
CA GLU A 149 1.40 -19.39 11.20
C GLU A 149 1.83 -18.36 10.14
N LEU A 150 2.81 -17.50 10.42
CA LEU A 150 3.25 -16.43 9.54
C LEU A 150 4.68 -16.63 9.05
N THR A 151 4.91 -16.23 7.81
CA THR A 151 6.25 -16.04 7.24
C THR A 151 6.46 -14.58 6.91
N LEU A 152 7.68 -14.09 7.14
CA LEU A 152 8.07 -12.70 6.92
C LEU A 152 9.34 -12.65 6.08
N ASP A 153 9.27 -11.91 4.99
CA ASP A 153 10.42 -11.53 4.19
C ASP A 153 10.83 -10.11 4.57
N LEU A 154 12.03 -9.96 5.10
CA LEU A 154 12.63 -8.67 5.44
C LEU A 154 13.69 -8.32 4.39
N TRP A 155 13.51 -7.19 3.73
CA TRP A 155 14.49 -6.65 2.79
C TRP A 155 14.87 -5.22 3.14
N VAL A 156 16.14 -5.01 3.50
CA VAL A 156 16.69 -3.70 3.82
C VAL A 156 17.70 -3.29 2.78
N ARG A 157 17.49 -2.14 2.14
CA ARG A 157 18.31 -1.67 1.01
C ARG A 157 18.52 -0.17 1.02
N ALA A 158 19.43 0.31 0.20
CA ALA A 158 19.53 1.74 -0.09
C ALA A 158 18.25 2.22 -0.84
N PRO A 159 17.76 3.44 -0.58
CA PRO A 159 16.61 3.98 -1.30
C PRO A 159 16.90 4.12 -2.80
N SER A 160 15.88 3.95 -3.65
CA SER A 160 16.01 4.12 -5.10
C SER A 160 16.09 5.61 -5.45
N CYS A 161 17.29 6.09 -5.71
CA CYS A 161 17.57 7.50 -5.96
C CYS A 161 17.61 7.79 -7.45
N LEU A 162 16.51 7.49 -8.14
CA LEU A 162 16.36 7.96 -9.50
C LEU A 162 15.96 9.43 -9.44
N PRO A 163 16.71 10.34 -10.08
CA PRO A 163 16.24 11.70 -10.23
C PRO A 163 14.88 11.66 -10.96
N PRO A 164 13.92 12.52 -10.61
CA PRO A 164 12.68 12.60 -11.35
C PRO A 164 13.00 12.82 -12.84
N PRO A 165 12.28 12.18 -13.77
CA PRO A 165 12.51 12.42 -15.19
C PRO A 165 12.36 13.92 -15.44
N VAL A 166 13.39 14.52 -16.03
CA VAL A 166 13.33 15.93 -16.45
C VAL A 166 12.23 16.06 -17.50
N ASP A 167 11.34 17.04 -17.34
CA ASP A 167 10.25 17.28 -18.27
C ASP A 167 10.81 17.42 -19.71
N GLY A 168 10.41 16.49 -20.58
CA GLY A 168 10.78 16.50 -22.00
C GLY A 168 11.89 15.52 -22.43
N ALA A 169 12.53 14.78 -21.52
CA ALA A 169 13.44 13.70 -21.91
C ALA A 169 12.68 12.37 -22.06
N PRO A 170 12.88 11.59 -23.14
CA PRO A 170 12.34 10.24 -23.24
C PRO A 170 12.84 9.39 -22.07
N ALA A 171 11.94 8.65 -21.41
CA ALA A 171 12.33 7.63 -20.44
C ALA A 171 13.16 6.57 -21.17
N VAL A 172 14.48 6.62 -21.01
CA VAL A 172 15.38 5.61 -21.58
C VAL A 172 15.22 4.34 -20.73
N PRO A 173 14.74 3.22 -21.28
CA PRO A 173 14.70 1.96 -20.54
C PRO A 173 16.14 1.54 -20.18
N PRO A 174 16.37 0.87 -19.04
CA PRO A 174 17.70 0.45 -18.65
C PRO A 174 18.26 -0.51 -19.70
N SER A 175 19.24 -0.04 -20.47
CA SER A 175 19.99 -0.85 -21.42
C SER A 175 20.94 -1.77 -20.63
N PRO A 176 21.01 -3.08 -20.93
CA PRO A 176 21.81 -4.05 -20.17
C PRO A 176 23.34 -3.92 -20.39
N LEU A 177 23.80 -2.86 -21.06
CA LEU A 177 25.18 -2.65 -21.44
C LEU A 177 25.63 -1.24 -21.06
N ALA A 178 25.95 -1.02 -19.79
CA ALA A 178 26.84 0.06 -19.39
C ALA A 178 27.42 -0.21 -18.00
N SER A 179 28.64 -0.74 -17.99
CA SER A 179 29.58 -0.60 -16.87
C SER A 179 29.99 0.87 -16.74
N ALA A 180 29.07 1.76 -16.36
CA ALA A 180 29.38 3.11 -15.93
C ALA A 180 29.56 3.08 -14.40
N PRO A 181 30.57 3.77 -13.84
CA PRO A 181 30.68 3.91 -12.39
C PRO A 181 29.38 4.55 -11.89
N ALA A 182 28.73 3.90 -10.91
CA ALA A 182 27.52 4.41 -10.29
C ALA A 182 27.75 5.87 -9.87
N ALA A 183 26.99 6.79 -10.46
CA ALA A 183 27.03 8.18 -10.04
C ALA A 183 26.74 8.23 -8.53
N PRO A 184 27.45 9.08 -7.76
CA PRO A 184 27.17 9.22 -6.34
C PRO A 184 25.70 9.62 -6.18
N ALA A 185 25.01 8.94 -5.27
CA ALA A 185 23.62 9.24 -4.98
C ALA A 185 23.47 10.74 -4.70
N PRO A 186 22.40 11.40 -5.20
CA PRO A 186 22.16 12.81 -4.92
C PRO A 186 22.17 13.05 -3.41
N ALA A 187 22.67 14.21 -2.99
CA ALA A 187 22.89 14.59 -1.58
C ALA A 187 21.63 14.67 -0.67
N GLY A 188 20.48 14.13 -1.13
CA GLY A 188 19.24 14.00 -0.36
C GLY A 188 18.75 12.56 -0.20
N CYS A 189 19.59 11.59 -0.57
CA CYS A 189 19.22 10.18 -0.65
C CYS A 189 19.98 9.33 0.39
N ALA A 190 20.06 9.85 1.60
CA ALA A 190 20.66 9.18 2.74
C ALA A 190 19.67 8.20 3.38
N GLY A 191 20.20 7.25 4.13
CA GLY A 191 19.40 6.29 4.89
C GLY A 191 19.15 4.97 4.17
N SER A 192 18.04 4.33 4.50
CA SER A 192 17.67 3.02 3.97
C SER A 192 16.15 2.85 3.89
N LEU A 193 15.75 1.90 3.05
CA LEU A 193 14.38 1.49 2.87
C LEU A 193 14.23 0.04 3.31
N VAL A 194 13.28 -0.18 4.22
CA VAL A 194 12.91 -1.49 4.75
C VAL A 194 11.61 -1.91 4.09
N SER A 195 11.57 -3.11 3.54
CA SER A 195 10.37 -3.75 3.02
C SER A 195 10.14 -5.03 3.79
N MET A 196 9.03 -5.10 4.51
CA MET A 196 8.57 -6.30 5.19
C MET A 196 7.36 -6.84 4.44
N LYS A 197 7.40 -8.11 4.03
CA LYS A 197 6.25 -8.80 3.44
C LYS A 197 5.86 -9.95 4.34
N VAL A 198 4.64 -9.93 4.84
CA VAL A 198 4.10 -10.95 5.75
C VAL A 198 2.98 -11.71 5.07
N ARG A 199 3.07 -13.04 5.14
CA ARG A 199 2.12 -13.99 4.55
C ARG A 199 1.74 -15.04 5.58
N ASN A 200 0.61 -15.71 5.35
CA ASN A 200 0.34 -16.96 6.06
C ASN A 200 1.27 -18.05 5.51
N ALA A 201 1.83 -18.86 6.38
CA ALA A 201 2.75 -19.95 6.03
C ALA A 201 2.14 -20.92 5.00
N ILE A 202 0.82 -21.17 5.06
CA ILE A 202 0.11 -22.04 4.10
C ILE A 202 0.14 -21.53 2.64
N ASP A 203 0.26 -20.22 2.47
CA ASP A 203 0.38 -19.58 1.15
C ASP A 203 1.83 -19.46 0.68
N ASP A 204 2.77 -19.71 1.59
CA ASP A 204 4.17 -19.66 1.27
C ASP A 204 4.61 -20.99 0.66
N ASP A 205 4.83 -21.00 -0.65
CA ASP A 205 5.28 -22.17 -1.41
C ASP A 205 6.52 -22.83 -0.81
N ARG A 206 7.36 -22.06 -0.12
CA ARG A 206 8.58 -22.56 0.53
C ARG A 206 8.30 -23.47 1.72
N THR A 207 7.07 -23.47 2.27
CA THR A 207 6.64 -24.40 3.33
C THR A 207 6.07 -25.71 2.76
N ARG A 208 5.77 -25.78 1.46
CA ARG A 208 5.24 -26.99 0.84
C ARG A 208 6.35 -28.03 0.70
N PRO A 209 6.02 -29.33 0.73
CA PRO A 209 6.98 -30.38 0.44
C PRO A 209 7.61 -30.13 -0.93
N GLN A 210 8.94 -30.02 -0.98
CA GLN A 210 9.66 -29.92 -2.24
C GLN A 210 9.56 -31.27 -2.96
N PRO A 211 9.31 -31.30 -4.28
CA PRO A 211 9.36 -32.54 -5.04
C PRO A 211 10.78 -33.10 -4.97
N SER A 212 10.95 -34.24 -4.28
CA SER A 212 12.22 -34.98 -4.27
C SER A 212 12.29 -35.81 -5.55
N THR A 213 12.68 -35.21 -6.65
CA THR A 213 13.07 -35.99 -7.84
C THR A 213 14.49 -36.50 -7.59
N ASP A 214 14.66 -37.82 -7.51
CA ASP A 214 15.98 -38.44 -7.45
C ASP A 214 16.75 -38.05 -8.72
N PRO A 215 17.90 -37.35 -8.61
CA PRO A 215 18.66 -36.92 -9.78
C PRO A 215 19.10 -38.09 -10.66
N SER A 216 19.18 -39.31 -10.12
CA SER A 216 19.47 -40.54 -10.90
C SER A 216 18.32 -41.02 -11.79
N LEU A 217 17.10 -40.49 -11.61
CA LEU A 217 15.93 -40.79 -12.43
C LEU A 217 15.65 -39.72 -13.50
N THR A 218 16.38 -38.61 -13.46
CA THR A 218 16.48 -37.69 -14.61
C THR A 218 17.54 -38.25 -15.55
N GLY A 219 17.10 -39.02 -16.55
CA GLY A 219 17.99 -39.43 -17.64
C GLY A 219 18.64 -38.19 -18.26
N GLU A 220 19.92 -38.27 -18.59
CA GLU A 220 20.64 -37.26 -19.36
C GLU A 220 19.80 -36.88 -20.57
N ASP A 221 19.40 -35.61 -20.65
CA ASP A 221 18.74 -35.07 -21.83
C ASP A 221 19.82 -35.01 -22.93
N PRO A 222 19.81 -35.90 -23.94
CA PRO A 222 20.84 -35.85 -24.96
C PRO A 222 20.66 -34.53 -25.71
N PHE A 223 21.70 -33.71 -25.71
CA PHE A 223 21.78 -32.54 -26.58
C PHE A 223 21.26 -32.93 -27.98
N PRO A 224 20.28 -32.22 -28.56
CA PRO A 224 19.87 -32.49 -29.93
C PRO A 224 21.02 -32.09 -30.84
N THR A 225 21.94 -33.01 -31.10
CA THR A 225 22.77 -32.95 -32.29
C THR A 225 21.80 -33.15 -33.45
N LEU A 226 21.37 -32.05 -34.06
CA LEU A 226 20.80 -32.05 -35.41
C LEU A 226 21.91 -32.52 -36.37
N THR A 227 22.18 -33.81 -36.36
CA THR A 227 23.02 -34.48 -37.33
C THR A 227 22.14 -34.83 -38.51
N GLU A 228 22.24 -34.00 -39.54
CA GLU A 228 21.93 -34.22 -40.96
C GLU A 228 20.71 -35.09 -41.30
N ASP A 229 19.71 -34.42 -41.86
CA ASP A 229 18.55 -34.97 -42.59
C ASP A 229 18.99 -36.00 -43.66
N PRO A 230 18.69 -37.31 -43.50
CA PRO A 230 19.05 -38.35 -44.45
C PRO A 230 18.01 -38.50 -45.58
N LEU A 231 17.41 -37.40 -46.04
CA LEU A 231 16.54 -37.37 -47.24
C LEU A 231 17.20 -36.69 -48.45
N GLY A 232 18.52 -36.50 -48.40
CA GLY A 232 19.33 -35.91 -49.46
C GLY A 232 19.83 -36.85 -50.56
N GLU A 233 19.24 -38.03 -50.77
CA GLU A 233 19.56 -38.87 -51.94
C GLU A 233 18.40 -38.91 -52.95
N PRO A 234 18.60 -38.43 -54.18
CA PRO A 234 17.58 -38.45 -55.22
C PRO A 234 17.31 -39.88 -55.68
N THR A 235 16.05 -40.31 -55.57
CA THR A 235 15.53 -41.58 -56.10
C THR A 235 15.95 -41.80 -57.56
N PRO A 236 16.68 -42.87 -57.90
CA PRO A 236 16.94 -43.21 -59.30
C PRO A 236 15.67 -43.72 -59.99
N THR A 237 15.37 -43.11 -61.14
CA THR A 237 14.25 -43.44 -62.04
C THR A 237 14.37 -44.87 -62.61
N PRO A 238 13.28 -45.65 -62.71
CA PRO A 238 13.33 -47.02 -63.23
C PRO A 238 13.49 -47.06 -64.76
N THR A 239 14.34 -47.97 -65.26
CA THR A 239 14.54 -48.28 -66.68
C THR A 239 13.90 -49.64 -67.02
N PRO A 240 13.18 -49.79 -68.15
CA PRO A 240 12.31 -50.94 -68.45
C PRO A 240 13.03 -52.24 -68.86
N SER A 241 12.37 -53.38 -68.61
CA SER A 241 12.81 -54.75 -68.94
C SER A 241 12.83 -55.06 -70.44
N PRO A 242 13.78 -55.88 -70.93
CA PRO A 242 13.72 -56.47 -72.26
C PRO A 242 12.89 -57.77 -72.28
N SER A 243 12.28 -58.04 -73.44
CA SER A 243 11.65 -59.32 -73.84
C SER A 243 12.66 -60.32 -74.37
#